data_AF-A0A2R6IC62-F1
#
_entry.id   AF-A0A2R6IC62-F1
#
_cell.length_a   1.000
_cell.length_b   1.000
_cell.length_c   1.000
_cell.angle_alpha   90.00
_cell.angle_beta   90.00
_cell.angle_gamma   90.00
#
_symmetry.space_group_name_H-M   'P 1'
#
loop_
_entity.id
_entity.type
_entity.pdbx_description
1 polymer ?
#
loop_
_entity_poly.entity_id
_entity_poly.type
_entity_poly.pdbx_seq_one_letter_code
_entity_poly.pdbx_strand_id
1 'polypeptide(L)'
;MPPRTRLLVQASDRLTAAADAVGDVGLRSSVAAAAAEIDDCRARRPPVDEVARIERSLGDLEQSISGSASVTVRRARRDLARYCEAAAPSLSPPSSST
;
A
#
# COMPACT_ATOMS: atom_id res chain seq x y z
N MET A 1 -9.00 -15.48 7.55
CA MET A 1 -8.58 -14.07 7.43
C MET A 1 -9.40 -13.38 6.34
N PRO A 2 -9.93 -12.17 6.57
CA PRO A 2 -10.63 -11.40 5.55
C PRO A 2 -9.72 -11.18 4.33
N PRO A 3 -10.25 -11.25 3.09
CA PRO A 3 -9.46 -11.06 1.87
C PRO A 3 -8.76 -9.70 1.82
N ARG A 4 -9.33 -8.67 2.45
CA ARG A 4 -8.79 -7.31 2.51
C ARG A 4 -7.53 -7.19 3.38
N THR A 5 -7.54 -7.76 4.58
CA THR A 5 -6.36 -7.77 5.47
C THR A 5 -5.15 -8.46 4.86
N ARG A 6 -5.34 -9.43 3.96
CA ARG A 6 -4.22 -10.04 3.22
C ARG A 6 -3.51 -9.05 2.30
N LEU A 7 -4.20 -8.05 1.76
CA LEU A 7 -3.59 -7.02 0.92
C LEU A 7 -2.63 -6.15 1.73
N LEU A 8 -2.99 -5.83 2.98
CA LEU A 8 -2.12 -5.07 3.88
C LEU A 8 -0.87 -5.86 4.26
N VAL A 9 -1.01 -7.15 4.58
CA VAL A 9 0.14 -8.04 4.84
C VAL A 9 1.06 -8.11 3.63
N GLN A 10 0.50 -8.29 2.43
CA GLN A 10 1.31 -8.34 1.22
C GLN A 10 1.98 -6.99 0.91
N ALA A 11 1.33 -5.87 1.21
CA ALA A 11 1.90 -4.55 1.06
C ALA A 11 3.07 -4.34 2.02
N SER A 12 2.92 -4.67 3.32
CA SER A 12 4.00 -4.52 4.30
C SER A 12 5.19 -5.44 4.00
N ASP A 13 4.95 -6.69 3.63
CA ASP A 13 6.02 -7.63 3.22
C ASP A 13 6.79 -7.09 2.00
N ARG A 14 6.08 -6.53 1.02
CA ARG A 14 6.68 -5.93 -0.17
C ARG A 14 7.49 -4.69 0.16
N LEU A 15 7.00 -3.81 1.03
CA LEU A 15 7.75 -2.63 1.44
C LEU A 15 9.00 -3.00 2.23
N THR A 16 8.92 -4.02 3.09
CA THR A 16 10.09 -4.55 3.80
C THR A 16 11.17 -5.01 2.81
N ALA A 17 10.80 -5.85 1.85
CA ALA A 17 11.71 -6.30 0.80
C ALA A 17 12.23 -5.15 -0.08
N ALA A 18 11.40 -4.13 -0.34
CA ALA A 18 11.81 -2.95 -1.09
C ALA A 18 12.86 -2.15 -0.31
N ALA A 19 12.67 -1.94 1.00
CA ALA A 19 13.63 -1.23 1.84
C ALA A 19 15.01 -1.90 1.83
N ASP A 20 15.06 -3.23 1.90
CA ASP A 20 16.31 -4.00 1.80
C ASP A 20 17.03 -3.81 0.46
N ALA A 21 16.27 -3.57 -0.63
CA ALA A 21 16.79 -3.35 -1.97
C ALA A 21 17.18 -1.88 -2.26
N VAL A 22 16.75 -0.93 -1.44
CA VAL A 22 17.08 0.50 -1.60
C VAL A 22 18.48 0.75 -1.04
N GLY A 23 19.40 1.25 -1.87
CA GLY A 23 20.76 1.62 -1.44
C GLY A 23 20.84 2.90 -0.61
N ASP A 24 19.98 3.87 -0.93
CA ASP A 24 19.90 5.17 -0.25
C ASP A 24 19.29 5.03 1.16
N VAL A 25 19.99 5.51 2.18
CA VAL A 25 19.59 5.35 3.59
C VAL A 25 18.30 6.13 3.89
N GLY A 26 18.12 7.31 3.29
CA GLY A 26 16.93 8.14 3.50
C GLY A 26 15.68 7.47 2.93
N LEU A 27 15.76 7.06 1.66
CA LEU A 27 14.67 6.36 0.99
C LEU A 27 14.38 5.00 1.66
N ARG A 28 15.41 4.26 2.08
CA ARG A 28 15.24 3.00 2.83
C ARG A 28 14.43 3.23 4.11
N SER A 29 14.80 4.24 4.90
CA SER A 29 14.06 4.59 6.13
C SER A 29 12.61 4.96 5.84
N SER A 30 12.35 5.74 4.78
CA SER A 30 10.98 6.11 4.41
C SER A 30 10.14 4.90 3.99
N VAL A 31 10.70 3.97 3.21
CA VAL A 31 10.01 2.75 2.79
C VAL A 31 9.75 1.83 3.99
N ALA A 32 10.72 1.68 4.89
CA ALA A 32 10.56 0.90 6.12
C ALA A 32 9.51 1.52 7.07
N ALA A 33 9.47 2.85 7.18
CA ALA A 33 8.46 3.55 7.96
C ALA A 33 7.05 3.31 7.41
N ALA A 34 6.88 3.33 6.08
CA ALA A 34 5.60 3.00 5.45
C ALA A 34 5.18 1.53 5.70
N ALA A 35 6.13 0.59 5.74
CA ALA A 35 5.85 -0.80 6.11
C ALA A 35 5.32 -0.89 7.56
N ALA A 36 5.99 -0.21 8.50
CA ALA A 36 5.58 -0.17 9.90
C ALA A 36 4.20 0.49 10.09
N GLU A 37 3.89 1.57 9.36
CA GLU A 37 2.59 2.23 9.40
C GLU A 37 1.45 1.29 8.93
N ILE A 38 1.71 0.46 7.92
CA ILE A 38 0.75 -0.56 7.46
C ILE A 38 0.50 -1.64 8.53
N ASP A 39 1.55 -2.11 9.21
CA ASP A 39 1.41 -3.12 10.26
C ASP A 39 0.67 -2.58 11.50
N ASP A 40 0.92 -1.32 11.88
CA ASP A 40 0.15 -0.64 12.93
C ASP A 40 -1.32 -0.47 12.53
N CYS A 41 -1.58 0.01 11.31
CA CYS A 41 -2.90 0.10 10.72
C CYS A 41 -3.67 -1.24 10.78
N ARG A 42 -2.99 -2.34 10.45
CA ARG A 42 -3.54 -3.69 10.48
C ARG A 42 -3.94 -4.11 11.90
N ALA A 43 -3.17 -3.74 12.91
CA ALA A 43 -3.44 -4.10 14.31
C ALA A 43 -4.71 -3.42 14.86
N ARG A 44 -5.04 -2.21 14.37
CA ARG A 44 -6.12 -1.36 14.92
C ARG A 44 -7.45 -1.39 14.16
N ARG A 45 -7.62 -2.28 13.17
CA ARG A 45 -8.73 -2.29 12.19
C ARG A 45 -8.67 -1.03 11.30
N PRO A 46 -8.02 -1.11 10.13
CA PRO A 46 -7.54 0.06 9.40
C PRO A 46 -8.68 0.90 8.81
N PRO A 47 -8.76 2.21 9.13
CA PRO A 47 -9.62 3.13 8.40
C PRO A 47 -9.10 3.32 6.97
N VAL A 48 -10.02 3.41 6.01
CA VAL A 48 -9.70 3.53 4.58
C VAL A 48 -8.87 4.79 4.28
N ASP A 49 -9.13 5.88 5.01
CA ASP A 49 -8.45 7.15 4.84
C ASP A 49 -6.96 7.08 5.21
N GLU A 50 -6.62 6.31 6.25
CA GLU A 50 -5.22 6.12 6.68
C GLU A 50 -4.47 5.27 5.64
N VAL A 51 -5.09 4.20 5.14
CA VAL A 51 -4.52 3.39 4.07
C VAL A 51 -4.36 4.19 2.77
N ALA A 52 -5.31 5.06 2.43
CA ALA A 52 -5.23 5.93 1.26
C ALA A 52 -4.13 7.00 1.40
N ARG A 53 -3.86 7.48 2.62
CA ARG A 53 -2.74 8.38 2.90
C ARG A 53 -1.39 7.69 2.65
N ILE A 54 -1.25 6.46 3.14
CA ILE A 54 -0.04 5.65 2.91
C ILE A 54 0.14 5.39 1.42
N GLU A 55 -0.92 5.00 0.70
CA GLU A 55 -0.90 4.82 -0.77
C GLU A 55 -0.35 6.05 -1.49
N ARG A 56 -0.81 7.25 -1.14
CA ARG A 56 -0.33 8.49 -1.73
C ARG A 56 1.15 8.73 -1.43
N SER A 57 1.58 8.53 -0.18
CA SER A 57 2.98 8.69 0.22
C SER A 57 3.91 7.71 -0.52
N LEU A 58 3.45 6.49 -0.76
CA LEU A 58 4.18 5.52 -1.60
C LEU A 58 4.30 5.99 -3.05
N GLY A 59 3.35 6.79 -3.57
CA GLY A 59 3.43 7.38 -4.91
C GLY A 59 4.53 8.43 -5.03
N ASP A 60 4.80 9.19 -3.98
CA ASP A 60 5.92 10.15 -3.94
C ASP A 60 7.26 9.41 -3.79
N LEU A 61 7.29 8.35 -2.99
CA LEU A 61 8.46 7.47 -2.84
C LEU A 61 8.76 6.72 -4.14
N GLU A 62 7.74 6.22 -4.85
CA GLU A 62 7.90 5.55 -6.15
C GLU A 62 8.64 6.43 -7.17
N GLN A 63 8.39 7.75 -7.15
CA GLN A 63 9.07 8.72 -8.02
C GLN A 63 10.53 8.99 -7.61
N SER A 64 10.85 8.79 -6.33
CA SER A 64 12.18 9.05 -5.77
C SER A 64 13.09 7.81 -5.80
N ILE A 65 12.51 6.62 -5.88
CA ILE A 65 13.22 5.33 -5.88
C ILE A 65 13.29 4.80 -7.32
N SER A 66 14.40 4.15 -7.68
CA SER A 66 14.61 3.55 -9.00
C SER A 66 14.78 2.02 -8.92
N GLY A 67 14.69 1.36 -10.08
CA GLY A 67 14.99 -0.08 -10.20
C GLY A 67 13.94 -1.01 -9.59
N SER A 68 14.39 -2.18 -9.11
CA SER A 68 13.52 -3.24 -8.57
C SER A 68 12.76 -2.82 -7.31
N ALA A 69 13.35 -1.95 -6.49
CA ALA A 69 12.69 -1.38 -5.31
C ALA A 69 11.46 -0.54 -5.70
N SER A 70 11.57 0.30 -6.73
CA SER A 70 10.44 1.10 -7.24
C SER A 70 9.29 0.22 -7.74
N VAL A 71 9.59 -0.86 -8.48
CA VAL A 71 8.59 -1.83 -8.93
C VAL A 71 7.87 -2.49 -7.74
N THR A 72 8.61 -2.77 -6.67
CA THR A 72 8.07 -3.42 -5.47
C THR A 72 7.19 -2.45 -4.67
N VAL A 73 7.62 -1.19 -4.52
CA VAL A 73 6.80 -0.10 -3.92
C VAL A 73 5.52 0.11 -4.73
N ARG A 74 5.59 0.15 -6.06
CA ARG A 74 4.41 0.27 -6.93
C ARG A 74 3.42 -0.88 -6.75
N ARG A 75 3.92 -2.11 -6.56
CA ARG A 75 3.06 -3.28 -6.28
C ARG A 75 2.37 -3.12 -4.93
N ALA A 76 3.10 -2.78 -3.88
CA ALA A 76 2.54 -2.53 -2.55
C ALA A 76 1.46 -1.43 -2.60
N ARG A 77 1.72 -0.33 -3.30
CA ARG A 77 0.77 0.76 -3.53
C ARG A 77 -0.54 0.27 -4.18
N ARG A 78 -0.43 -0.60 -5.20
CA ARG A 78 -1.60 -1.23 -5.84
C ARG A 78 -2.41 -2.11 -4.89
N ASP A 79 -1.77 -2.78 -3.94
CA ASP A 79 -2.49 -3.57 -2.94
C ASP A 79 -3.26 -2.68 -1.96
N LEU A 80 -2.69 -1.54 -1.57
CA LEU A 80 -3.38 -0.53 -0.77
C LEU A 80 -4.57 0.08 -1.52
N ALA A 81 -4.40 0.40 -2.80
CA ALA A 81 -5.51 0.88 -3.64
C ALA A 81 -6.66 -0.16 -3.70
N ARG A 82 -6.34 -1.43 -3.93
CA ARG A 82 -7.32 -2.53 -3.90
C ARG A 82 -7.98 -2.70 -2.54
N TYR A 83 -7.24 -2.48 -1.45
CA TYR A 83 -7.80 -2.48 -0.10
C TYR A 83 -8.88 -1.39 0.02
N CYS A 84 -8.57 -0.17 -0.40
CA CYS A 84 -9.49 0.97 -0.36
C CYS A 84 -10.70 0.78 -1.27
N GLU A 85 -10.50 0.33 -2.51
CA GLU A 85 -11.59 0.00 -3.45
C GLU A 85 -12.51 -1.06 -2.88
N ALA A 86 -11.94 -2.10 -2.27
CA ALA A 86 -12.76 -3.12 -1.66
C ALA A 86 -13.50 -2.52 -0.45
N ALA A 87 -12.86 -1.70 0.36
CA ALA A 87 -13.50 -1.08 1.52
C ALA A 87 -14.59 -0.04 1.15
N ALA A 88 -14.59 0.49 -0.08
CA ALA A 88 -15.67 1.34 -0.56
C ALA A 88 -17.01 0.57 -0.55
N PRO A 89 -18.09 1.16 -0.01
CA PRO A 89 -19.41 0.57 -0.15
C PRO A 89 -19.70 0.48 -1.65
N SER A 90 -20.07 -0.71 -2.12
CA SER A 90 -20.48 -0.97 -3.50
C SER A 90 -21.58 0.02 -3.93
N LEU A 91 -21.18 1.16 -4.48
CA LEU A 91 -22.01 1.92 -5.40
C LEU A 91 -22.05 1.08 -6.67
N SER A 92 -23.07 0.23 -6.75
CA SER A 92 -23.39 -0.55 -7.94
C SER A 92 -23.22 0.33 -9.18
N PRO A 93 -22.57 -0.13 -10.27
CA PRO A 93 -22.73 0.54 -11.54
C PRO A 93 -24.23 0.60 -11.85
N PRO A 94 -24.79 1.72 -12.32
CA PRO A 94 -26.17 1.71 -12.78
C PRO A 94 -26.24 0.65 -13.87
N SER A 95 -27.02 -0.40 -13.62
CA SER A 95 -27.42 -1.36 -14.63
C SER A 95 -27.86 -0.56 -15.85
N SER A 96 -27.07 -0.61 -16.92
CA SER A 96 -27.55 -0.22 -18.24
C SER A 96 -28.56 -1.29 -18.65
N SER A 97 -29.79 -1.13 -18.16
CA SER A 97 -30.95 -1.83 -18.66
C SER A 97 -31.43 -1.12 -19.92
N THR A 98 -31.45 -1.90 -21.01
CA THR A 98 -32.20 -1.70 -22.27
C THR A 98 -31.64 -0.71 -23.28
#